data_AF-A0A3M1PSA5-F1
#
_entry.id   AF-A0A3M1PSA5-F1
#
_cell.length_a   1.000
_cell.length_b   1.000
_cell.length_c   1.000
_cell.angle_alpha   90.00
_cell.angle_beta   90.00
_cell.angle_gamma   90.00
#
_symmetry.space_group_name_H-M   'P 1'
#
loop_
_entity.id
_entity.type
_entity.pdbx_description
1 polymer ?
#
loop_
_entity_poly.entity_id
_entity_poly.type
_entity_poly.pdbx_seq_one_letter_code
_entity_poly.pdbx_strand_id
1 'polypeptide(L)'
;RAAEKAAPQARELFIEAIQALTLDDVMAIYKGPDDAATRYFESHMSQPLAERMRPIVEDSLAQVGAVQSYDNLVGQAKALPFVPDLKADLTTWVVDRGLKGIFHYLALEEAAIRKNPAKRTTELLQKVFGSGG
;
A
#
# COMPACT_ATOMS: atom_id res chain seq x y z
N ARG A 1 6.09 -12.44 10.56
CA ARG A 1 6.08 -13.06 9.20
C ARG A 1 5.02 -12.47 8.26
N ALA A 2 4.01 -11.74 8.75
CA ALA A 2 3.04 -11.03 7.88
C ALA A 2 3.72 -10.16 6.81
N ALA A 3 4.65 -9.30 7.24
CA ALA A 3 5.39 -8.41 6.35
C ALA A 3 6.21 -9.14 5.26
N GLU A 4 6.77 -10.31 5.58
CA GLU A 4 7.55 -11.13 4.65
C GLU A 4 6.68 -11.70 3.52
N LYS A 5 5.45 -12.12 3.84
CA LYS A 5 4.46 -12.59 2.84
C LYS A 5 3.87 -11.44 2.02
N ALA A 6 3.76 -10.25 2.62
CA ALA A 6 3.18 -9.06 2.01
C ALA A 6 4.10 -8.40 0.97
N ALA A 7 5.41 -8.37 1.24
CA ALA A 7 6.40 -7.70 0.39
C ALA A 7 6.37 -8.09 -1.10
N PRO A 8 6.34 -9.38 -1.50
CA PRO A 8 6.30 -9.74 -2.92
C PRO A 8 5.01 -9.30 -3.61
N GLN A 9 3.86 -9.36 -2.94
CA GLN A 9 2.57 -8.94 -3.49
C GLN A 9 2.53 -7.42 -3.72
N ALA A 10 3.09 -6.64 -2.79
CA ALA A 10 3.20 -5.20 -2.95
C ALA A 10 4.13 -4.83 -4.13
N ARG A 11 5.26 -5.54 -4.26
CA ARG A 11 6.22 -5.35 -5.36
C ARG A 11 5.55 -5.53 -6.73
N GLU A 12 4.74 -6.57 -6.90
CA GLU A 12 4.04 -6.83 -8.15
C GLU A 12 3.10 -5.67 -8.52
N LEU A 13 2.31 -5.17 -7.58
CA LEU A 13 1.44 -4.00 -7.80
C LEU A 13 2.23 -2.73 -8.15
N PHE A 14 3.41 -2.54 -7.56
CA PHE A 14 4.29 -1.42 -7.95
C PHE A 14 4.74 -1.54 -9.41
N ILE A 15 5.09 -2.75 -9.86
CA ILE A 15 5.49 -3.00 -11.25
C ILE A 15 4.31 -2.72 -12.19
N GLU A 16 3.13 -3.24 -11.88
CA GLU A 16 1.89 -3.00 -12.64
C GLU A 16 1.59 -1.49 -12.74
N ALA A 17 1.65 -0.76 -11.63
CA ALA A 17 1.40 0.68 -11.60
C ALA A 17 2.43 1.49 -12.41
N ILE A 18 3.71 1.06 -12.42
CA ILE A 18 4.75 1.67 -13.24
C ILE A 18 4.50 1.41 -14.73
N GLN A 19 4.05 0.21 -15.10
CA GLN A 19 3.73 -0.16 -16.47
C GLN A 19 2.50 0.57 -17.00
N ALA A 20 1.56 0.92 -16.12
CA ALA A 20 0.35 1.66 -16.46
C ALA A 20 0.57 3.18 -16.65
N LEU A 21 1.75 3.72 -16.32
CA LEU A 21 2.04 5.15 -16.46
C LEU A 21 1.95 5.62 -17.91
N THR A 22 1.08 6.58 -18.17
CA THR A 22 1.05 7.29 -19.44
C THR A 22 2.10 8.40 -19.48
N LEU A 23 2.36 8.96 -20.68
CA LEU A 23 3.23 10.13 -20.81
C LEU A 23 2.67 11.34 -20.05
N ASP A 24 1.34 11.49 -20.04
CA ASP A 24 0.67 12.57 -19.32
C ASP A 24 0.86 12.41 -17.81
N ASP A 25 0.77 11.20 -17.26
CA ASP A 25 1.04 10.92 -15.85
C ASP A 25 2.49 11.25 -15.49
N VAL A 26 3.44 10.84 -16.33
CA VAL A 26 4.87 11.14 -16.14
C VAL A 26 5.10 12.65 -16.10
N MET A 27 4.45 13.40 -17.00
CA MET A 27 4.56 14.86 -17.06
C MET A 27 3.88 15.54 -15.86
N ALA A 28 2.74 15.03 -15.42
CA ALA A 28 2.04 15.49 -14.23
C ALA A 28 2.89 15.25 -12.97
N ILE A 29 3.52 14.08 -12.85
CA ILE A 29 4.45 13.76 -11.77
C ILE A 29 5.66 14.69 -11.81
N TYR A 30 6.25 14.91 -12.98
CA TYR A 30 7.44 15.75 -13.15
C TYR A 30 7.22 17.21 -12.75
N LYS A 31 6.08 17.79 -13.16
CA LYS A 31 5.70 19.18 -12.87
C LYS A 31 4.99 19.36 -11.52
N GLY A 32 4.55 18.26 -10.93
CA GLY A 32 3.77 18.24 -9.70
C GLY A 32 4.59 18.51 -8.44
N PRO A 33 3.91 18.57 -7.28
CA PRO A 33 4.52 18.76 -5.97
C PRO A 33 5.49 17.64 -5.60
N ASP A 34 6.18 17.78 -4.46
CA ASP A 34 7.25 16.87 -4.05
C ASP A 34 6.81 15.42 -3.76
N ASP A 35 5.51 15.17 -3.69
CA ASP A 35 4.88 13.88 -3.45
C ASP A 35 4.05 13.37 -4.65
N ALA A 36 4.20 13.97 -5.84
CA ALA A 36 3.31 13.70 -6.97
C ALA A 36 3.32 12.23 -7.43
N ALA A 37 4.47 11.55 -7.41
CA ALA A 37 4.54 10.13 -7.74
C ALA A 37 3.86 9.28 -6.65
N THR A 38 4.06 9.66 -5.39
CA THR A 38 3.43 9.01 -4.24
C THR A 38 1.91 9.09 -4.35
N ARG A 39 1.35 10.27 -4.68
CA ARG A 39 -0.10 10.45 -4.86
C ARG A 39 -0.64 9.62 -6.01
N TYR A 40 0.11 9.50 -7.11
CA TYR A 40 -0.25 8.61 -8.22
C TYR A 40 -0.31 7.15 -7.77
N PHE A 41 0.72 6.67 -7.07
CA PHE A 41 0.72 5.29 -6.57
C PHE A 41 -0.39 5.08 -5.53
N GLU A 42 -0.64 6.04 -4.64
CA GLU A 42 -1.72 5.98 -3.66
C GLU A 42 -3.08 5.82 -4.34
N SER A 43 -3.38 6.59 -5.40
CA SER A 43 -4.66 6.50 -6.10
C SER A 43 -4.84 5.20 -6.88
N HIS A 44 -3.77 4.61 -7.41
CA HIS A 44 -3.84 3.41 -8.24
C HIS A 44 -3.65 2.10 -7.46
N MET A 45 -2.98 2.16 -6.31
CA MET A 45 -2.55 0.97 -5.59
C MET A 45 -3.25 0.77 -4.24
N SER A 46 -3.87 1.79 -3.64
CA SER A 46 -4.45 1.66 -2.29
C SER A 46 -5.48 0.55 -2.19
N GLN A 47 -6.44 0.50 -3.12
CA GLN A 47 -7.46 -0.54 -3.13
C GLN A 47 -6.87 -1.94 -3.38
N PRO A 48 -6.11 -2.20 -4.46
CA PRO A 48 -5.58 -3.54 -4.69
C PRO A 48 -4.58 -3.97 -3.60
N LEU A 49 -3.83 -3.05 -3.00
CA LEU A 49 -3.00 -3.35 -1.83
C LEU A 49 -3.88 -3.74 -0.64
N ALA A 50 -4.95 -3.00 -0.34
CA ALA A 50 -5.86 -3.34 0.75
C ALA A 50 -6.43 -4.76 0.59
N GLU A 51 -6.90 -5.09 -0.61
CA GLU A 51 -7.47 -6.39 -0.95
C GLU A 51 -6.45 -7.54 -0.78
N ARG A 52 -5.21 -7.36 -1.26
CA ARG A 52 -4.14 -8.37 -1.13
C ARG A 52 -3.62 -8.50 0.30
N MET A 53 -3.54 -7.39 1.04
CA MET A 53 -3.01 -7.38 2.42
C MET A 53 -4.00 -7.90 3.44
N ARG A 54 -5.30 -7.71 3.21
CA ARG A 54 -6.35 -8.10 4.14
C ARG A 54 -6.24 -9.55 4.63
N PRO A 55 -6.17 -10.60 3.78
CA PRO A 55 -6.06 -11.98 4.28
C PRO A 55 -4.78 -12.22 5.09
N ILE A 56 -3.67 -11.55 4.76
CA ILE A 56 -2.41 -11.67 5.52
C ILE A 56 -2.56 -11.05 6.92
N VAL A 57 -3.25 -9.92 7.01
CA VAL A 57 -3.55 -9.25 8.28
C VAL A 57 -4.54 -10.06 9.10
N GLU A 58 -5.61 -10.59 8.49
CA GLU A 58 -6.58 -11.47 9.15
C GLU A 58 -5.92 -12.70 9.75
N ASP A 59 -5.06 -13.40 8.99
CA ASP A 59 -4.28 -14.55 9.47
C ASP A 59 -3.36 -14.20 10.64
N SER A 60 -2.78 -12.99 10.60
CA SER A 60 -1.86 -12.52 11.64
C SER A 60 -2.61 -12.14 12.92
N LEU A 61 -3.75 -11.46 12.79
CA LEU A 61 -4.62 -11.11 13.91
C LEU A 61 -5.27 -12.34 14.54
N ALA A 62 -5.60 -13.36 13.76
CA ALA A 62 -6.12 -14.64 14.27
C ALA A 62 -5.11 -15.39 15.16
N GLN A 63 -3.82 -15.05 15.10
CA GLN A 63 -2.78 -15.61 15.98
C GLN A 63 -2.60 -14.81 17.27
N VAL A 64 -3.26 -13.65 17.41
CA VAL A 64 -3.20 -12.82 18.61
C VAL A 64 -4.19 -13.37 19.65
N GLY A 65 -3.68 -13.74 20.83
CA GLY A 65 -4.47 -14.39 21.88
C GLY A 65 -5.72 -13.60 22.34
N ALA A 66 -5.68 -12.27 22.26
CA ALA A 66 -6.85 -11.42 22.55
C ALA A 66 -7.98 -11.62 21.51
N VAL A 67 -7.64 -11.70 20.22
CA VAL A 67 -8.61 -11.95 19.14
C VAL A 67 -9.15 -13.36 19.24
N GLN A 68 -8.31 -14.35 19.55
CA GLN A 68 -8.75 -15.74 19.79
C GLN A 68 -9.71 -15.86 20.97
N SER A 69 -9.42 -15.15 22.07
CA SER A 69 -10.29 -15.14 23.25
C SER A 69 -11.65 -14.53 22.92
N TYR A 70 -11.68 -13.45 22.13
CA TYR A 70 -12.91 -12.85 21.63
C TYR A 70 -13.69 -13.81 20.72
N ASP A 71 -13.03 -14.45 19.76
CA ASP A 71 -13.64 -15.42 18.85
C ASP A 71 -14.25 -16.61 19.60
N ASN A 72 -13.63 -17.06 20.70
CA ASN A 72 -14.17 -18.13 21.55
C ASN A 72 -15.43 -17.71 22.33
N LEU A 73 -15.47 -16.45 22.82
CA LEU A 73 -16.62 -15.90 23.52
C LEU A 73 -17.80 -15.67 22.57
N VAL A 74 -17.53 -15.13 21.37
CA VAL A 74 -18.54 -14.79 20.36
C VAL A 74 -18.94 -15.97 19.50
N GLY A 75 -18.08 -16.97 19.32
CA GLY A 75 -18.37 -18.19 18.54
C GLY A 75 -19.59 -18.96 19.03
N GLN A 76 -19.93 -18.87 20.32
CA GLN A 76 -21.15 -19.43 20.90
C GLN A 76 -22.40 -18.56 20.66
N ALA A 77 -22.23 -17.28 20.29
CA ALA A 77 -23.28 -16.27 20.11
C ALA A 77 -23.50 -15.85 18.64
N LYS A 78 -22.73 -16.38 17.67
CA LYS A 78 -22.76 -16.06 16.23
C LYS A 78 -24.14 -16.15 15.53
N ALA A 79 -25.13 -16.77 16.17
CA ALA A 79 -26.49 -16.85 15.65
C ALA A 79 -27.34 -15.59 15.91
N LEU A 80 -26.83 -14.59 16.65
CA LEU A 80 -27.57 -13.38 17.00
C LEU A 80 -27.20 -12.20 16.08
N PRO A 81 -28.17 -11.55 15.42
CA PRO A 81 -27.94 -10.50 14.42
C PRO A 81 -27.38 -9.17 14.96
N PHE A 82 -26.94 -9.11 16.22
CA PHE A 82 -26.47 -7.89 16.90
C PHE A 82 -25.06 -8.00 17.49
N VAL A 83 -24.30 -9.06 17.17
CA VAL A 83 -22.93 -9.20 17.68
C VAL A 83 -21.96 -8.39 16.81
N PRO A 84 -21.19 -7.44 17.38
CA PRO A 84 -20.21 -6.66 16.62
C PRO A 84 -19.10 -7.53 16.02
N ASP A 85 -18.75 -7.30 14.75
CA ASP A 85 -17.61 -7.96 14.09
C ASP A 85 -16.30 -7.20 14.37
N LEU A 86 -15.87 -7.23 15.63
CA LEU A 86 -14.64 -6.58 16.09
C LEU A 86 -13.41 -7.02 15.27
N LYS A 87 -13.42 -8.26 14.76
CA LYS A 87 -12.32 -8.79 13.95
C LYS A 87 -12.26 -8.12 12.58
N ALA A 88 -13.40 -7.98 11.91
CA ALA A 88 -13.46 -7.26 10.63
C ALA A 88 -13.09 -5.77 10.80
N ASP A 89 -13.57 -5.13 11.87
CA ASP A 89 -13.24 -3.72 12.16
C ASP A 89 -11.74 -3.53 12.44
N LEU A 90 -11.16 -4.41 13.26
CA LEU A 90 -9.73 -4.37 13.57
C LEU A 90 -8.87 -4.64 12.33
N THR A 91 -9.30 -5.59 11.49
CA THR A 91 -8.60 -5.90 10.23
C THR A 91 -8.59 -4.68 9.31
N THR A 92 -9.76 -4.07 9.07
CA THR A 92 -9.89 -2.86 8.25
C THR A 92 -9.00 -1.75 8.79
N TRP A 93 -9.04 -1.50 10.10
CA TRP A 93 -8.24 -0.46 10.73
C TRP A 93 -6.72 -0.70 10.58
N VAL A 94 -6.25 -1.93 10.77
CA VAL A 94 -4.83 -2.27 10.63
C VAL A 94 -4.37 -2.12 9.18
N VAL A 95 -5.18 -2.59 8.22
CA VAL A 95 -4.89 -2.42 6.77
C VAL A 95 -4.79 -0.94 6.43
N ASP A 96 -5.79 -0.13 6.79
CA ASP A 96 -5.81 1.31 6.49
C ASP A 96 -4.61 2.05 7.10
N ARG A 97 -4.26 1.73 8.36
CA ARG A 97 -3.10 2.31 9.03
C ARG A 97 -1.78 1.87 8.39
N GLY A 98 -1.69 0.62 7.98
CA GLY A 98 -0.54 0.09 7.25
C GLY A 98 -0.32 0.83 5.93
N LEU A 99 -1.37 0.97 5.13
CA LEU A 99 -1.31 1.69 3.84
C LEU A 99 -0.94 3.16 4.02
N LYS A 100 -1.57 3.85 4.99
CA LYS A 100 -1.21 5.23 5.33
C LYS A 100 0.26 5.36 5.72
N GLY A 101 0.79 4.40 6.49
CA GLY A 101 2.20 4.37 6.86
C GLY A 101 3.11 4.21 5.64
N ILE A 102 2.80 3.26 4.73
CA ILE A 102 3.58 3.01 3.52
C ILE A 102 3.66 4.27 2.64
N PHE A 103 2.51 4.89 2.34
CA PHE A 103 2.50 6.09 1.48
C PHE A 103 3.12 7.31 2.18
N HIS A 104 3.01 7.42 3.51
CA HIS A 104 3.71 8.46 4.26
C HIS A 104 5.23 8.37 4.07
N TYR A 105 5.83 7.18 4.26
CA TYR A 105 7.26 7.01 4.06
C TYR A 105 7.68 7.15 2.60
N LEU A 106 6.86 6.69 1.66
CA LEU A 106 7.13 6.88 0.23
C LEU A 106 7.20 8.37 -0.15
N ALA A 107 6.28 9.20 0.36
CA ALA A 107 6.30 10.64 0.14
C ALA A 107 7.56 11.31 0.70
N LEU A 108 8.01 10.87 1.88
CA LEU A 108 9.25 11.38 2.49
C LEU A 108 10.48 11.05 1.63
N GLU A 109 10.56 9.82 1.13
CA GLU A 109 11.66 9.40 0.24
C GLU A 109 11.61 10.11 -1.12
N GLU A 110 10.43 10.26 -1.73
CA GLU A 110 10.25 11.01 -2.97
C GLU A 110 10.72 12.46 -2.82
N ALA A 111 10.29 13.14 -1.76
CA ALA A 111 10.70 14.51 -1.47
C ALA A 111 12.21 14.63 -1.26
N ALA A 112 12.83 13.65 -0.60
CA ALA A 112 14.29 13.60 -0.43
C ALA A 112 15.02 13.43 -1.77
N ILE A 113 14.52 12.59 -2.67
CA ILE A 113 15.05 12.41 -4.03
C ILE A 113 14.94 13.71 -4.83
N ARG A 114 13.79 14.38 -4.80
CA ARG A 114 13.54 15.64 -5.55
C ARG A 114 14.41 16.80 -5.10
N LYS A 115 14.78 16.85 -3.83
CA LYS A 115 15.73 17.83 -3.27
C LYS A 115 17.18 17.62 -3.73
N ASN A 116 17.49 16.49 -4.37
CA ASN A 116 18.81 16.20 -4.93
C ASN A 116 18.79 16.31 -6.48
N PRO A 117 19.28 17.42 -7.07
CA PRO A 117 19.22 17.69 -8.51
C PRO A 117 19.86 16.60 -9.37
N ALA A 118 20.93 15.94 -8.88
CA ALA A 118 21.65 14.90 -9.60
C ALA A 118 20.85 13.60 -9.76
N LYS A 119 19.89 13.32 -8.86
CA LYS A 119 18.97 12.18 -8.98
C LYS A 119 17.81 12.48 -9.92
N ARG A 120 17.33 13.73 -9.91
CA ARG A 120 16.15 14.18 -10.67
C ARG A 120 16.33 14.10 -12.20
N THR A 121 17.54 14.32 -12.71
CA THR A 121 17.79 14.32 -14.17
C THR A 121 18.04 12.91 -14.73
N THR A 122 18.66 12.03 -13.96
CA THR A 122 19.09 10.70 -14.45
C THR A 122 17.91 9.76 -14.66
N GLU A 123 16.95 9.73 -13.74
CA GLU A 123 15.82 8.79 -13.78
C GLU A 123 14.81 9.13 -14.89
N LEU A 124 14.49 10.42 -15.07
CA LEU A 124 13.60 10.87 -16.14
C LEU A 124 14.24 10.67 -17.50
N LEU A 125 15.49 11.09 -17.70
CA LEU A 125 16.17 10.94 -18.98
C LEU A 125 16.36 9.46 -19.37
N GLN A 126 16.68 8.57 -18.41
CA GLN A 126 16.72 7.14 -18.68
C GLN A 126 15.36 6.56 -19.07
N LYS A 127 14.27 7.06 -18.49
CA LYS A 127 12.92 6.57 -18.80
C LYS A 127 12.40 7.04 -20.16
N VAL A 128 12.76 8.25 -20.62
CA VAL A 128 12.32 8.76 -21.94
C VAL A 128 13.27 8.39 -23.08
N PHE A 129 14.57 8.24 -22.80
CA PHE A 129 15.60 8.01 -23.82
C PHE A 129 16.29 6.64 -23.72
N GLY A 130 16.04 5.85 -22.67
CA GLY A 130 16.63 4.52 -22.50
C GLY A 130 15.85 3.37 -23.13
N SER A 131 14.62 3.61 -23.62
CA SER A 131 13.82 2.61 -24.35
C SER A 131 13.95 2.70 -25.87
N GLY A 132 14.99 3.38 -26.37
CA GLY A 132 15.24 3.61 -27.80
C GLY A 132 16.58 3.08 -28.31
N GLY A 133 17.17 2.07 -27.66
CA GLY A 133 18.40 1.39 -28.07
C GLY A 133 18.21 -0.11 -28.21
#